data_AF-A0A5D8ZET2-F1
#
_entry.id   AF-A0A5D8ZET2-F1
#
_cell.length_a   1.000
_cell.length_b   1.000
_cell.length_c   1.000
_cell.angle_alpha   90.00
_cell.angle_beta   90.00
_cell.angle_gamma   90.00
#
_symmetry.space_group_name_H-M   'P 1'
#
loop_
_entity.id
_entity.type
_entity.pdbx_description
1 polymer ?
#
loop_
_entity_poly.entity_id
_entity_poly.type
_entity_poly.pdbx_seq_one_letter_code
_entity_poly.pdbx_strand_id
1 'polypeptide(L)'
;MEILQELSIWTKGDELQGKIMVGIGLVLVLCLLLGFKYENPLLKGMFIPICLLTAASLGYGSFITYSRTKHLKTLTEQYRNNPKETVKMTLGKAQNDHKIYIILKIVWSTLLILSVLIFLFTVKEYYKGLFLGLFCLFVGFLLIETFLHSRLTHCFENVSRLDNLSIF
;
A
#
# COMPACT_ATOMS: atom_id res chain seq x y z
N MET A 1 7.88 -22.82 -15.72
CA MET A 1 7.89 -23.15 -14.27
C MET A 1 8.37 -21.96 -13.45
N GLU A 2 9.45 -21.28 -13.87
CA GLU A 2 10.03 -20.13 -13.13
C GLU A 2 9.13 -18.89 -13.07
N ILE A 3 8.42 -18.53 -14.16
CA ILE A 3 7.47 -17.39 -14.16
C ILE A 3 6.34 -17.58 -13.13
N LEU A 4 5.79 -18.80 -13.01
CA LEU A 4 4.75 -19.11 -12.01
C LEU A 4 5.29 -19.02 -10.58
N GLN A 5 6.57 -19.33 -10.38
CA GLN A 5 7.23 -19.20 -9.09
C GLN A 5 7.40 -17.73 -8.69
N GLU A 6 7.85 -16.87 -9.62
CA GLU A 6 7.94 -15.42 -9.41
C GLU A 6 6.57 -14.81 -9.08
N LEU A 7 5.52 -15.18 -9.82
CA LEU A 7 4.15 -14.73 -9.57
C LEU A 7 3.63 -15.19 -8.19
N SER A 8 4.00 -16.40 -7.77
CA SER A 8 3.67 -16.93 -6.44
C SER A 8 4.38 -16.18 -5.32
N ILE A 9 5.67 -15.86 -5.50
CA ILE A 9 6.47 -15.07 -4.56
C ILE A 9 5.87 -13.66 -4.42
N TRP A 10 5.57 -13.00 -5.54
CA TRP A 10 4.92 -11.69 -5.55
C TRP A 10 3.58 -11.72 -4.80
N THR A 11 2.75 -12.71 -5.08
CA THR A 11 1.41 -12.82 -4.46
C THR A 11 1.49 -13.06 -2.95
N LYS A 12 2.43 -13.90 -2.49
CA LYS A 12 2.67 -14.10 -1.05
C LYS A 12 3.18 -12.82 -0.38
N GLY A 13 4.00 -12.03 -1.07
CA GLY A 13 4.47 -10.73 -0.59
C GLY A 13 3.34 -9.72 -0.41
N ASP A 14 2.40 -9.66 -1.35
CA ASP A 14 1.19 -8.83 -1.22
C ASP A 14 0.27 -9.30 -0.09
N GLU A 15 0.08 -10.61 0.07
CA GLU A 15 -0.68 -11.17 1.20
C GLU A 15 -0.03 -10.81 2.55
N LEU A 16 1.30 -10.90 2.65
CA LEU A 16 2.04 -10.50 3.84
C LEU A 16 1.86 -9.01 4.14
N GLN A 17 1.95 -8.14 3.12
CA GLN A 17 1.68 -6.71 3.31
C GLN A 17 0.26 -6.48 3.83
N GLY A 18 -0.75 -7.15 3.24
CA GLY A 18 -2.14 -7.06 3.70
C GLY A 18 -2.29 -7.43 5.17
N LYS A 19 -1.66 -8.52 5.62
CA LYS A 19 -1.64 -8.95 7.03
C LYS A 19 -0.96 -7.94 7.94
N ILE A 20 0.18 -7.37 7.52
CA ILE A 20 0.89 -6.33 8.27
C ILE A 20 0.01 -5.08 8.40
N MET A 21 -0.65 -4.66 7.32
CA MET A 21 -1.58 -3.52 7.34
C MET A 21 -2.74 -3.75 8.30
N VAL A 22 -3.35 -4.93 8.30
CA VAL A 22 -4.39 -5.29 9.27
C VAL A 22 -3.85 -5.24 10.70
N GLY A 23 -2.66 -5.79 10.94
CA GLY A 23 -2.01 -5.75 12.25
C GLY A 23 -1.79 -4.32 12.75
N ILE A 24 -1.25 -3.44 11.91
CA ILE A 24 -1.09 -2.01 12.22
C ILE A 24 -2.46 -1.37 12.49
N GLY A 25 -3.47 -1.66 11.67
CA GLY A 25 -4.82 -1.16 11.85
C GLY A 25 -5.41 -1.54 13.21
N LEU A 26 -5.23 -2.78 13.67
CA LEU A 26 -5.69 -3.23 14.98
C LEU A 26 -4.99 -2.50 16.13
N VAL A 27 -3.67 -2.28 16.02
CA VAL A 27 -2.91 -1.49 17.00
C VAL A 27 -3.44 -0.04 17.05
N LEU A 28 -3.70 0.57 15.88
CA LEU A 28 -4.25 1.92 15.82
C LEU A 28 -5.67 2.00 16.42
N VAL A 29 -6.52 0.99 16.22
CA VAL A 29 -7.82 0.91 16.91
C VAL A 29 -7.65 0.93 18.43
N LEU A 30 -6.72 0.14 18.96
CA LEU A 30 -6.44 0.15 20.40
C LEU A 30 -5.95 1.52 20.87
N CYS A 31 -5.04 2.17 20.13
CA CYS A 31 -4.59 3.54 20.42
C CYS A 31 -5.75 4.54 20.43
N LEU A 32 -6.69 4.44 19.48
CA LEU A 32 -7.87 5.30 19.42
C LEU A 32 -8.81 5.09 20.62
N LEU A 33 -9.05 3.83 21.01
CA LEU A 33 -9.90 3.50 22.17
C LEU A 33 -9.29 4.01 23.48
N LEU A 34 -7.98 3.90 23.65
CA LEU A 34 -7.26 4.41 24.82
C LEU A 34 -7.17 5.94 24.80
N GLY A 35 -6.98 6.53 23.61
CA GLY A 35 -6.86 7.97 23.40
C GLY A 35 -8.17 8.74 23.58
N PHE A 36 -9.32 8.09 23.35
CA PHE A 36 -10.64 8.73 23.39
C PHE A 36 -11.00 9.34 24.76
N LYS A 37 -10.44 8.81 25.85
CA LYS A 37 -10.69 9.31 27.21
C LYS A 37 -9.94 10.60 27.55
N TYR A 38 -8.95 10.99 26.75
CA TYR A 38 -8.11 12.16 27.03
C TYR A 38 -8.71 13.43 26.43
N GLU A 39 -8.89 14.47 27.25
CA GLU A 39 -9.35 15.78 26.78
C GLU A 39 -8.28 16.59 26.05
N ASN A 40 -7.10 16.01 25.80
CA ASN A 40 -5.98 16.67 25.16
C ASN A 40 -6.36 17.15 23.74
N PRO A 41 -6.33 18.47 23.46
CA PRO A 41 -6.74 19.02 22.18
C PRO A 41 -5.86 18.53 21.02
N LEU A 42 -4.59 18.23 21.25
CA LEU A 42 -3.69 17.66 20.25
C LEU A 42 -4.15 16.25 19.84
N LEU A 43 -4.50 15.40 20.79
CA LEU A 43 -5.04 14.07 20.50
C LEU A 43 -6.40 14.15 19.77
N LYS A 44 -7.26 15.10 20.16
CA LYS A 44 -8.53 15.36 19.45
C LYS A 44 -8.29 15.76 17.99
N GLY A 45 -7.27 16.58 17.72
CA GLY A 45 -6.89 16.96 16.36
C GLY A 45 -6.40 15.77 15.53
N MET A 46 -5.59 14.89 16.11
CA MET A 46 -5.06 13.70 15.45
C MET A 46 -6.13 12.65 15.13
N PHE A 47 -7.27 12.69 15.83
CA PHE A 47 -8.29 11.65 15.77
C PHE A 47 -8.78 11.38 14.35
N ILE A 48 -9.16 12.42 13.59
CA ILE A 48 -9.72 12.26 12.24
C ILE A 48 -8.70 11.61 11.27
N PRO A 49 -7.46 12.13 11.13
CA PRO A 49 -6.46 11.50 10.27
C PRO A 49 -6.11 10.07 10.67
N ILE A 50 -5.98 9.78 11.96
CA ILE A 50 -5.64 8.44 12.44
C ILE A 50 -6.80 7.46 12.21
N CYS A 51 -8.05 7.89 12.38
CA CYS A 51 -9.22 7.10 12.00
C CYS A 51 -9.21 6.75 10.50
N LEU A 52 -8.87 7.71 9.64
CA LEU A 52 -8.76 7.48 8.20
C LEU A 52 -7.64 6.49 7.86
N LEU A 53 -6.46 6.65 8.49
CA LEU A 53 -5.35 5.71 8.33
C LEU A 53 -5.72 4.30 8.79
N THR A 54 -6.45 4.21 9.90
CA THR A 54 -6.93 2.94 10.48
C THR A 54 -7.92 2.26 9.53
N ALA A 55 -8.90 3.01 9.03
CA ALA A 55 -9.90 2.50 8.08
C ALA A 55 -9.23 2.03 6.78
N ALA A 56 -8.27 2.79 6.25
CA ALA A 56 -7.50 2.38 5.08
C ALA A 56 -6.67 1.13 5.37
N SER A 57 -5.99 1.05 6.51
CA SER A 57 -5.14 -0.09 6.88
C SER A 57 -5.94 -1.38 7.05
N LEU A 58 -7.07 -1.31 7.76
CA LEU A 58 -7.97 -2.47 7.95
C LEU A 58 -8.71 -2.83 6.66
N GLY A 59 -9.30 -1.84 5.98
CA GLY A 59 -10.10 -2.05 4.79
C GLY A 59 -9.27 -2.55 3.62
N TYR A 60 -8.25 -1.79 3.22
CA TYR A 60 -7.38 -2.17 2.11
C TYR A 60 -6.51 -3.38 2.45
N GLY A 61 -5.99 -3.47 3.68
CA GLY A 61 -5.21 -4.62 4.13
C GLY A 61 -6.02 -5.93 4.11
N SER A 62 -7.26 -5.91 4.59
CA SER A 62 -8.16 -7.07 4.52
C SER A 62 -8.54 -7.41 3.09
N PHE A 63 -8.83 -6.40 2.26
CA PHE A 63 -9.14 -6.59 0.85
C PHE A 63 -7.99 -7.25 0.08
N ILE A 64 -6.75 -6.80 0.27
CA ILE A 64 -5.56 -7.43 -0.34
C ILE A 64 -5.45 -8.87 0.12
N THR A 65 -5.53 -9.12 1.44
CA THR A 65 -5.35 -10.46 2.02
C THR A 65 -6.36 -11.47 1.44
N TYR A 66 -7.61 -11.05 1.28
CA TYR A 66 -8.67 -11.91 0.74
C TYR A 66 -8.63 -12.06 -0.79
N SER A 67 -8.38 -10.96 -1.52
CA SER A 67 -8.42 -10.97 -2.99
C SER A 67 -7.22 -11.68 -3.62
N ARG A 68 -6.04 -11.56 -3.02
CA ARG A 68 -4.78 -12.08 -3.58
C ARG A 68 -4.66 -13.60 -3.53
N THR A 69 -5.22 -14.24 -2.52
CA THR A 69 -5.28 -15.71 -2.42
C THR A 69 -6.10 -16.35 -3.56
N LYS A 70 -7.17 -15.68 -4.01
CA LYS A 70 -7.92 -16.11 -5.21
C LYS A 70 -7.19 -15.77 -6.51
N HIS A 71 -6.53 -14.61 -6.57
CA HIS A 71 -5.86 -14.14 -7.78
C HIS A 71 -4.78 -15.11 -8.28
N LEU A 72 -4.00 -15.73 -7.39
CA LEU A 72 -2.94 -16.68 -7.77
C LEU A 72 -3.50 -17.90 -8.51
N LYS A 73 -4.64 -18.45 -8.05
CA LYS A 73 -5.27 -19.62 -8.68
C LYS A 73 -5.72 -19.28 -10.10
N THR A 74 -6.41 -18.16 -10.26
CA THR A 74 -6.86 -17.67 -11.55
C THR A 74 -5.69 -17.37 -12.49
N LEU A 75 -4.63 -16.73 -12.01
CA LEU A 75 -3.43 -16.46 -12.82
C LEU A 75 -2.73 -17.76 -13.26
N THR A 76 -2.69 -18.76 -12.38
CA THR A 76 -2.09 -20.07 -12.71
C THR A 76 -2.88 -20.79 -13.79
N GLU A 77 -4.21 -20.76 -13.73
CA GLU A 77 -5.09 -21.32 -14.76
C GLU A 77 -4.97 -20.56 -16.08
N GLN A 78 -4.97 -19.23 -16.04
CA GLN A 78 -4.78 -18.38 -17.22
C GLN A 78 -3.42 -18.63 -17.89
N TYR A 79 -2.35 -18.73 -17.11
CA TYR A 79 -1.02 -19.02 -17.62
C TYR A 79 -0.92 -20.44 -18.21
N ARG A 80 -1.61 -21.43 -17.62
CA ARG A 80 -1.66 -22.79 -18.16
C ARG A 80 -2.40 -22.84 -19.50
N ASN A 81 -3.45 -22.03 -19.67
CA ASN A 81 -4.25 -22.01 -20.89
C ASN A 81 -3.60 -21.15 -22.00
N ASN A 82 -3.15 -19.94 -21.68
CA ASN A 82 -2.56 -18.98 -22.62
C ASN A 82 -1.38 -18.22 -21.98
N PRO A 83 -0.17 -18.81 -21.97
CA PRO A 83 0.99 -18.24 -21.27
C PRO A 83 1.44 -16.89 -21.85
N LYS A 84 1.54 -16.75 -23.17
CA LYS A 84 2.00 -15.51 -23.83
C LYS A 84 1.06 -14.33 -23.58
N GLU A 85 -0.24 -14.57 -23.64
CA GLU A 85 -1.26 -13.53 -23.41
C GLU A 85 -1.28 -13.10 -21.93
N THR A 86 -1.18 -14.07 -21.01
CA THR A 86 -1.16 -13.82 -19.57
C THR A 86 0.06 -12.99 -19.17
N VAL A 87 1.24 -13.31 -19.72
CA VAL A 87 2.46 -12.52 -19.50
C VAL A 87 2.29 -11.10 -20.04
N LYS A 88 1.85 -10.95 -21.29
CA LYS A 88 1.63 -9.62 -21.90
C LYS A 88 0.64 -8.77 -21.11
N MET A 89 -0.46 -9.36 -20.63
CA MET A 89 -1.45 -8.67 -19.79
C MET A 89 -0.86 -8.24 -18.45
N THR A 90 -0.08 -9.12 -17.80
CA THR A 90 0.55 -8.84 -16.51
C THR A 90 1.60 -7.74 -16.63
N LEU A 91 2.40 -7.77 -17.70
CA LEU A 91 3.40 -6.74 -18.00
C LEU A 91 2.72 -5.38 -18.27
N GLY A 92 1.63 -5.35 -19.06
CA GLY A 92 0.88 -4.13 -19.32
C GLY A 92 0.26 -3.53 -18.06
N LYS A 93 -0.29 -4.36 -17.18
CA LYS A 93 -0.81 -3.93 -15.88
C LYS A 93 0.29 -3.33 -15.00
N ALA A 94 1.44 -4.00 -14.90
CA ALA A 94 2.56 -3.54 -14.08
C ALA A 94 3.08 -2.16 -14.53
N GLN A 95 3.14 -1.90 -15.84
CA GLN A 95 3.50 -0.59 -16.38
C GLN A 95 2.49 0.50 -15.98
N ASN A 96 1.20 0.20 -15.98
CA ASN A 96 0.17 1.12 -15.55
C ASN A 96 0.27 1.41 -14.04
N ASP A 97 0.45 0.38 -13.24
CA ASP A 97 0.61 0.48 -11.79
C ASP A 97 1.87 1.28 -11.41
N HIS A 98 2.97 1.17 -12.18
CA HIS A 98 4.15 2.03 -12.01
C HIS A 98 3.86 3.51 -12.26
N LYS A 99 3.09 3.84 -13.30
CA LYS A 99 2.70 5.24 -13.58
C LYS A 99 1.85 5.80 -12.43
N ILE A 100 0.88 5.02 -11.96
CA ILE A 100 0.03 5.39 -10.82
C ILE A 100 0.89 5.63 -9.58
N TYR A 101 1.85 4.74 -9.29
CA TYR A 101 2.79 4.91 -8.19
C TYR A 101 3.56 6.23 -8.27
N ILE A 102 4.10 6.61 -9.44
CA ILE A 102 4.82 7.89 -9.58
C ILE A 102 3.91 9.06 -9.20
N ILE A 103 2.67 9.08 -9.71
CA ILE A 103 1.70 10.14 -9.44
C ILE A 103 1.39 10.19 -7.93
N LEU A 104 1.00 9.05 -7.34
CA LEU A 104 0.64 8.98 -5.92
C LEU A 104 1.81 9.33 -5.02
N LYS A 105 3.03 8.89 -5.34
CA LYS A 105 4.25 9.26 -4.60
C LYS A 105 4.44 10.77 -4.55
N ILE A 106 4.28 11.47 -5.69
CA ILE A 106 4.41 12.93 -5.75
C ILE A 106 3.33 13.60 -4.91
N VAL A 107 2.07 13.16 -5.06
CA VAL A 107 0.93 13.70 -4.31
C VAL A 107 1.15 13.55 -2.80
N TRP A 108 1.42 12.34 -2.31
CA TRP A 108 1.60 12.09 -0.89
C TRP A 108 2.83 12.78 -0.32
N SER A 109 3.94 12.85 -1.07
CA SER A 109 5.15 13.56 -0.62
C SER A 109 4.90 15.07 -0.49
N THR A 110 4.16 15.66 -1.44
CA THR A 110 3.82 17.08 -1.40
C THR A 110 2.90 17.41 -0.23
N LEU A 111 1.87 16.57 -0.01
CA LEU A 111 0.95 16.70 1.12
C LEU A 111 1.66 16.51 2.47
N LEU A 112 2.62 15.60 2.54
CA LEU A 112 3.47 15.40 3.72
C LEU A 112 4.27 16.65 4.04
N ILE A 113 4.99 17.23 3.07
CA ILE A 113 5.76 18.47 3.27
C ILE A 113 4.84 19.61 3.71
N LEU A 114 3.69 19.76 3.05
CA LEU A 114 2.71 20.79 3.40
C LEU A 114 2.18 20.61 4.83
N SER A 115 1.90 19.37 5.26
CA SER A 115 1.45 19.09 6.63
C SER A 115 2.48 19.51 7.68
N VAL A 116 3.77 19.28 7.42
CA VAL A 116 4.86 19.70 8.32
C VAL A 116 4.98 21.21 8.36
N LEU A 117 4.92 21.88 7.21
CA LEU A 117 4.99 23.34 7.15
C LEU A 117 3.85 23.98 7.96
N ILE A 118 2.61 23.54 7.75
CA ILE A 118 1.47 24.11 8.47
C ILE A 118 1.54 23.78 9.97
N PHE A 119 2.02 22.58 10.35
CA PHE A 119 2.26 22.22 11.75
C PHE A 119 3.17 23.23 12.46
N LEU A 120 4.26 23.67 11.82
CA LEU A 120 5.24 24.60 12.41
C LEU A 120 4.67 26.01 12.63
N PHE A 121 3.80 26.49 11.75
CA PHE A 121 3.21 27.84 11.87
C PHE A 121 1.91 27.89 12.69
N THR A 122 1.34 26.72 13.02
CA THR A 122 0.09 26.64 13.77
C THR A 122 0.34 26.83 15.26
N VAL A 123 -0.38 27.75 15.90
CA VAL A 123 -0.27 27.98 17.36
C VAL A 123 -1.24 27.10 18.15
N LYS A 124 -2.48 26.94 17.67
CA LYS A 124 -3.55 26.20 18.35
C LYS A 124 -3.26 24.70 18.40
N GLU A 125 -3.32 24.12 19.60
CA GLU A 125 -2.97 22.71 19.85
C GLU A 125 -3.80 21.71 19.05
N TYR A 126 -5.09 21.98 18.85
CA TYR A 126 -5.96 21.13 18.03
C TYR A 126 -5.47 21.00 16.59
N TYR A 127 -5.14 22.12 15.94
CA TYR A 127 -4.67 22.11 14.57
C TYR A 127 -3.26 21.52 14.46
N LYS A 128 -2.40 21.71 15.47
CA LYS A 128 -1.12 20.97 15.55
C LYS A 128 -1.36 19.47 15.55
N GLY A 129 -2.32 19.00 16.36
CA GLY A 129 -2.76 17.61 16.34
C GLY A 129 -3.22 17.14 14.96
N LEU A 130 -4.08 17.92 14.30
CA LEU A 130 -4.58 17.59 12.97
C LEU A 130 -3.44 17.40 11.95
N PHE A 131 -2.52 18.34 11.86
CA PHE A 131 -1.41 18.26 10.90
C PHE A 131 -0.40 17.17 11.25
N LEU A 132 -0.20 16.88 12.54
CA LEU A 132 0.60 15.74 12.99
C LEU A 132 -0.07 14.40 12.59
N GLY A 133 -1.39 14.30 12.74
CA GLY A 133 -2.14 13.13 12.28
C GLY A 133 -2.08 12.96 10.77
N LEU A 134 -2.20 14.06 10.01
CA LEU A 134 -2.07 14.05 8.54
C LEU A 134 -0.67 13.63 8.11
N PHE A 135 0.37 14.09 8.81
CA PHE A 135 1.73 13.61 8.60
C PHE A 135 1.82 12.08 8.74
N CYS A 136 1.31 11.51 9.84
CA CYS A 136 1.26 10.06 10.03
C CYS A 136 0.49 9.34 8.92
N LEU A 137 -0.65 9.88 8.50
CA LEU A 137 -1.46 9.35 7.41
C LEU A 137 -0.66 9.28 6.10
N PHE A 138 -0.03 10.38 5.69
CA PHE A 138 0.69 10.46 4.42
C PHE A 138 1.97 9.62 4.42
N VAL A 139 2.69 9.54 5.56
CA VAL A 139 3.79 8.59 5.73
C VAL A 139 3.28 7.16 5.56
N GLY A 140 2.16 6.81 6.20
CA GLY A 140 1.55 5.49 6.09
C GLY A 140 1.21 5.13 4.64
N PHE A 141 0.57 6.04 3.90
CA PHE A 141 0.25 5.84 2.49
C PHE A 141 1.50 5.71 1.61
N LEU A 142 2.53 6.56 1.82
CA LEU A 142 3.79 6.45 1.09
C LEU A 142 4.49 5.11 1.32
N LEU A 143 4.49 4.59 2.55
CA LEU A 143 5.05 3.29 2.85
C LEU A 143 4.29 2.17 2.14
N ILE A 144 2.96 2.19 2.22
CA ILE A 144 2.11 1.19 1.55
C ILE A 144 2.39 1.16 0.04
N GLU A 145 2.37 2.32 -0.60
CA GLU A 145 2.62 2.47 -2.05
C GLU A 145 4.04 2.03 -2.43
N THR A 146 5.05 2.42 -1.65
CA THR A 146 6.45 2.10 -1.96
C THR A 146 6.74 0.60 -1.83
N PHE A 147 6.20 -0.06 -0.80
CA PHE A 147 6.33 -1.51 -0.67
C PHE A 147 5.61 -2.27 -1.78
N LEU A 148 4.41 -1.81 -2.18
CA LEU A 148 3.68 -2.40 -3.30
C LEU A 148 4.48 -2.26 -4.61
N HIS A 149 5.02 -1.07 -4.85
CA HIS A 149 5.79 -0.80 -6.06
C HIS A 149 7.09 -1.60 -6.12
N SER A 150 7.87 -1.63 -5.04
CA SER A 150 9.13 -2.37 -4.98
C SER A 150 8.95 -3.85 -5.32
N ARG A 151 7.91 -4.50 -4.78
CA ARG A 151 7.63 -5.92 -5.08
C ARG A 151 7.13 -6.13 -6.51
N LEU A 152 6.30 -5.22 -7.01
CA LEU A 152 5.81 -5.28 -8.39
C LEU A 152 6.98 -5.18 -9.38
N THR A 153 7.90 -4.24 -9.17
CA THR A 153 9.07 -4.04 -10.04
C THR A 153 9.97 -5.27 -10.05
N HIS A 154 10.28 -5.85 -8.87
CA HIS A 154 11.07 -7.09 -8.81
C HIS A 154 10.42 -8.26 -9.58
N CYS A 155 9.12 -8.47 -9.39
CA CYS A 155 8.39 -9.50 -10.13
C CYS A 155 8.42 -9.24 -11.65
N PHE A 156 8.25 -7.97 -12.04
CA PHE A 156 8.21 -7.57 -13.44
C PHE A 156 9.56 -7.76 -14.15
N GLU A 157 10.65 -7.34 -13.52
CA GLU A 157 12.01 -7.50 -14.07
C GLU A 157 12.33 -8.99 -14.28
N ASN A 158 12.01 -9.84 -13.30
CA ASN A 158 12.24 -11.28 -13.42
C ASN A 158 11.37 -11.91 -14.51
N VAL A 159 10.08 -11.58 -14.57
CA VAL A 159 9.16 -12.14 -15.59
C VAL A 159 9.54 -11.69 -17.00
N SER A 160 9.87 -10.41 -17.19
CA SER A 160 10.30 -9.89 -18.50
C SER A 160 11.63 -10.49 -18.98
N ARG A 161 12.59 -10.70 -18.06
CA ARG A 161 13.85 -11.40 -18.37
C ARG A 161 13.60 -12.84 -18.81
N LEU A 162 12.73 -13.56 -18.09
CA LEU A 162 12.41 -14.96 -18.39
C LEU A 162 11.62 -15.12 -19.69
N ASP A 163 10.71 -14.19 -20.00
CA ASP A 163 9.97 -14.19 -21.27
C ASP A 163 10.92 -13.99 -22.46
N ASN A 164 11.85 -13.04 -22.36
CA ASN A 164 12.87 -12.79 -23.39
C ASN A 164 13.80 -14.00 -23.62
N LEU A 165 14.10 -14.78 -22.58
CA LEU A 165 14.92 -16.01 -22.69
C LEU A 165 14.15 -17.19 -23.29
N SER A 166 12.82 -17.21 -23.19
CA SER A 166 11.96 -18.27 -23.74
C SER A 166 11.64 -18.12 -25.24
N ILE A 167 12.11 -17.03 -25.86
CA ILE A 167 11.96 -16.74 -27.28
C ILE A 167 13.16 -17.29 -28.10
N PHE A 168 14.22 -17.77 -27.44
CA PHE A 168 15.30 -18.57 -28.01
C PHE A 168 15.09 -20.06 -27.70
#